data_AF-A0A1I9Y6B7-F1
#
_entry.id   AF-A0A1I9Y6B7-F1
#
_cell.length_a   1.000
_cell.length_b   1.000
_cell.length_c   1.000
_cell.angle_alpha   90.00
_cell.angle_beta   90.00
_cell.angle_gamma   90.00
#
_symmetry.space_group_name_H-M   'P 1'
#
loop_
_entity.id
_entity.type
_entity.pdbx_description
1 polymer ?
#
loop_
_entity_poly.entity_id
_entity_poly.type
_entity_poly.pdbx_seq_one_letter_code
_entity_poly.pdbx_strand_id
1 'polypeptide(L)'
;MRRPVSALSALLLFGLGGCATLTGNTEQMVLVQTIQDNRELHGAGCILSNDVGKWFVTTPGRITIRKSREPLKVDCKKHGSPAIATDGSIDPKLNGSVWGNVILTLGVGYFVDRNTGAGFDYPSVLTIVMQDPARIAPPPAAVAAKPPAMPGEATPQPVVQPTVAPSPIPDPVVY
;
A
#
# COMPACT_ATOMS: atom_id res chain seq x y z
N MET A 1 48.47 -17.94 59.44
CA MET A 1 47.21 -17.15 59.49
C MET A 1 46.97 -16.55 58.11
N ARG A 2 45.86 -16.89 57.46
CA ARG A 2 45.43 -16.36 56.16
C ARG A 2 44.55 -15.13 56.39
N ARG A 3 44.76 -14.04 55.65
CA ARG A 3 43.71 -13.21 55.00
C ARG A 3 44.33 -12.31 53.91
N PRO A 4 44.15 -12.61 52.61
CA PRO A 4 44.20 -11.58 51.57
C PRO A 4 42.84 -10.89 51.51
N VAL A 5 42.78 -9.59 51.81
CA VAL A 5 41.56 -8.79 51.63
C VAL A 5 41.74 -7.88 50.42
N SER A 6 41.00 -8.25 49.38
CA SER A 6 40.40 -7.45 48.32
C SER A 6 40.91 -6.02 48.07
N ALA A 7 41.45 -5.81 46.88
CA ALA A 7 41.22 -4.57 46.13
C ALA A 7 41.24 -4.82 44.61
N LEU A 8 40.60 -5.90 44.15
CA LEU A 8 40.06 -5.94 42.78
C LEU A 8 38.73 -5.19 42.82
N SER A 9 38.75 -3.87 42.59
CA SER A 9 37.58 -3.09 42.17
C SER A 9 37.98 -1.64 41.90
N ALA A 10 38.67 -1.41 40.79
CA ALA A 10 38.86 -0.06 40.24
C ALA A 10 38.89 -0.08 38.71
N LEU A 11 38.17 -1.01 38.10
CA LEU A 11 37.99 -1.08 36.65
C LEU A 11 36.49 -1.03 36.36
N LEU A 12 36.04 0.06 35.74
CA LEU A 12 34.73 0.31 35.07
C LEU A 12 34.03 1.61 35.49
N LEU A 13 34.74 2.75 35.40
CA LEU A 13 34.10 4.09 35.36
C LEU A 13 34.47 4.87 34.09
N PHE A 14 34.93 4.19 33.04
CA PHE A 14 35.17 4.81 31.74
C PHE A 14 33.90 4.79 30.88
N GLY A 15 33.33 5.98 30.67
CA GLY A 15 32.65 6.30 29.41
C GLY A 15 31.13 6.17 29.36
N LEU A 16 30.40 7.00 30.13
CA LEU A 16 29.00 7.32 29.84
C LEU A 16 28.85 8.75 29.27
N GLY A 17 29.89 9.26 28.60
CA GLY A 17 29.87 10.54 27.89
C GLY A 17 29.16 10.48 26.52
N GLY A 18 28.12 9.65 26.40
CA GLY A 18 27.24 9.69 25.25
C GLY A 18 26.15 10.72 25.50
N CYS A 19 26.00 11.72 24.62
CA CYS A 19 24.76 12.46 24.47
C CYS A 19 23.69 11.51 23.90
N ALA A 20 23.34 10.45 24.63
CA ALA A 20 22.24 9.59 24.29
C ALA A 20 20.98 10.36 24.68
N THR A 21 20.43 11.11 23.72
CA THR A 21 19.07 11.62 23.82
C THR A 21 18.16 10.39 23.93
N LEU A 22 17.83 10.01 25.17
CA LEU A 22 17.02 8.83 25.50
C LEU A 22 15.59 8.94 24.95
N THR A 23 15.18 10.17 24.59
CA THR A 23 13.93 10.46 23.89
C THR A 23 14.15 10.35 22.38
N GLY A 24 13.57 9.35 21.72
CA GLY A 24 13.71 9.21 20.27
C GLY A 24 13.23 10.46 19.51
N ASN A 25 13.83 10.73 18.34
CA ASN A 25 13.44 11.89 17.53
C ASN A 25 12.00 11.73 17.04
N THR A 26 11.14 12.70 17.34
CA THR A 26 9.72 12.73 16.92
C THR A 26 9.51 13.42 15.57
N GLU A 27 10.55 14.02 15.01
CA GLU A 27 10.54 14.62 13.69
C GLU A 27 11.29 13.75 12.67
N GLN A 28 10.83 13.80 11.43
CA GLN A 28 11.43 13.09 10.31
C GLN A 28 11.40 13.97 9.07
N MET A 29 12.53 14.06 8.37
CA MET A 29 12.56 14.61 7.02
C MET A 29 12.18 13.53 6.01
N VAL A 30 11.19 13.80 5.16
CA VAL A 30 10.75 12.92 4.08
C VAL A 30 10.90 13.62 2.74
N LEU A 31 11.28 12.87 1.70
CA LEU A 31 11.20 13.31 0.31
C LEU A 31 9.85 12.90 -0.25
N VAL A 32 9.14 13.85 -0.85
CA VAL A 32 7.84 13.61 -1.47
C VAL A 32 7.98 13.78 -2.98
N GLN A 33 7.66 12.74 -3.71
CA GLN A 33 7.71 12.71 -5.17
C GLN A 33 6.42 12.10 -5.71
N THR A 34 5.95 12.62 -6.85
CA THR A 34 4.79 12.06 -7.54
C THR A 34 5.21 11.43 -8.86
N ILE A 35 4.55 10.34 -9.23
CA ILE A 35 4.78 9.66 -10.51
C ILE A 35 3.45 9.45 -11.22
N GLN A 36 3.45 9.60 -12.54
CA GLN A 36 2.31 9.34 -13.42
C GLN A 36 2.80 8.62 -14.67
N ASP A 37 2.16 7.51 -15.05
CA ASP A 37 2.55 6.70 -16.22
C ASP A 37 4.06 6.37 -16.25
N ASN A 38 4.61 5.95 -15.10
CA ASN A 38 6.04 5.65 -14.88
C ASN A 38 7.01 6.82 -15.13
N ARG A 39 6.53 8.06 -15.16
CA ARG A 39 7.34 9.28 -15.24
C ARG A 39 7.15 10.15 -14.01
N GLU A 40 8.19 10.88 -13.63
CA GLU A 40 8.12 11.84 -12.54
C GLU A 40 7.16 12.99 -12.91
N LEU A 41 6.28 13.31 -11.97
CA LEU A 41 5.34 14.41 -12.08
C LEU A 41 5.81 15.55 -11.18
N HIS A 42 6.15 16.68 -11.78
CA HIS A 42 6.56 17.87 -11.03
C HIS A 42 5.38 18.83 -10.84
N GLY A 43 5.44 19.62 -9.78
CA GLY A 43 4.50 20.70 -9.48
C GLY A 43 3.15 20.25 -8.93
N ALA A 44 3.02 19.01 -8.44
CA ALA A 44 1.82 18.60 -7.71
C ALA A 44 1.89 19.11 -6.26
N GLY A 45 0.84 19.79 -5.82
CA GLY A 45 0.67 20.22 -4.44
C GLY A 45 0.09 19.06 -3.61
N CYS A 46 0.79 18.70 -2.55
CA CYS A 46 0.44 17.60 -1.67
C CYS A 46 0.18 18.08 -0.25
N ILE A 47 -0.85 17.51 0.35
CA ILE A 47 -1.23 17.66 1.74
C ILE A 47 -0.95 16.33 2.42
N LEU A 48 -0.09 16.37 3.43
CA LEU A 48 0.24 15.23 4.28
C LEU A 48 -0.41 15.46 5.65
N SER A 49 -1.04 14.45 6.24
CA SER A 49 -1.57 14.61 7.60
C SER A 49 -1.65 13.31 8.37
N ASN A 50 -1.47 13.39 9.68
CA ASN A 50 -1.77 12.33 10.64
C ASN A 50 -2.54 12.93 11.84
N ASP A 51 -2.64 12.19 12.93
CA ASP A 51 -3.27 12.63 14.19
C ASP A 51 -2.51 13.78 14.89
N VAL A 52 -1.25 14.01 14.51
CA VAL A 52 -0.37 14.98 15.14
C VAL A 52 -0.34 16.32 14.41
N GLY A 53 -0.51 16.32 13.09
CA GLY A 53 -0.39 17.54 12.30
C GLY A 53 -0.73 17.39 10.82
N LYS A 54 -0.57 18.52 10.13
CA LYS A 54 -0.83 18.67 8.69
C LYS A 54 0.28 19.50 8.06
N TRP A 55 0.77 19.03 6.92
CA TRP A 55 1.91 19.61 6.21
C TRP A 55 1.58 19.77 4.73
N PHE A 56 2.20 20.77 4.11
CA PHE A 56 1.97 21.13 2.72
C PHE A 56 3.31 21.15 1.98
N VAL A 57 3.38 20.48 0.84
CA VAL A 57 4.61 20.39 0.04
C VAL A 57 4.27 20.39 -1.43
N THR A 58 5.12 21.01 -2.25
CA THR A 58 5.05 20.90 -3.71
C THR A 58 6.10 19.89 -4.17
N THR A 59 5.71 18.93 -4.99
CA THR A 59 6.59 17.84 -5.43
C THR A 59 7.41 18.20 -6.67
N PRO A 60 8.64 17.66 -6.79
CA PRO A 60 9.39 16.95 -5.76
C PRO A 60 9.89 17.91 -4.66
N GLY A 61 9.80 17.51 -3.40
CA GLY A 61 10.17 18.38 -2.28
C GLY A 61 10.46 17.63 -0.99
N ARG A 62 11.35 18.17 -0.15
CA ARG A 62 11.62 17.64 1.19
C ARG A 62 10.87 18.45 2.24
N ILE A 63 10.29 17.76 3.21
CA ILE A 63 9.57 18.38 4.32
C ILE A 63 9.82 17.61 5.61
N THR A 64 9.91 18.35 6.71
CA THR A 64 9.97 17.77 8.05
C THR A 64 8.56 17.59 8.58
N ILE A 65 8.20 16.36 8.93
CA ILE A 65 6.91 15.98 9.50
C ILE A 65 7.10 15.42 10.91
N ARG A 66 6.02 15.41 11.69
CA ARG A 66 5.99 14.71 12.97
C ARG A 66 5.57 13.26 12.77
N LYS A 67 6.35 12.35 13.36
CA LYS A 67 6.10 10.92 13.37
C LYS A 67 4.85 10.61 14.18
N SER A 68 4.18 9.53 13.80
CA SER A 68 3.06 8.97 14.55
C SER A 68 2.96 7.47 14.33
N ARG A 69 2.22 6.81 15.23
CA ARG A 69 1.76 5.43 15.06
C ARG A 69 0.61 5.30 14.04
N GLU A 70 -0.05 6.41 13.74
CA GLU A 70 -1.18 6.44 12.80
C GLU A 70 -0.70 6.58 11.35
N PRO A 71 -1.47 6.07 10.36
CA PRO A 71 -1.16 6.22 8.94
C PRO A 71 -1.02 7.70 8.52
N LEU A 72 -0.02 7.99 7.69
CA LEU A 72 0.14 9.30 7.07
C LEU A 72 -0.79 9.39 5.87
N LYS A 73 -1.84 10.19 5.98
CA LYS A 73 -2.76 10.48 4.88
C LYS A 73 -2.10 11.41 3.87
N VAL A 74 -2.33 11.14 2.59
CA VAL A 74 -1.76 11.89 1.47
C VAL A 74 -2.86 12.29 0.49
N ASP A 75 -2.98 13.58 0.22
CA ASP A 75 -3.84 14.13 -0.83
C ASP A 75 -2.98 15.00 -1.74
N CYS A 76 -2.76 14.55 -2.98
CA CYS A 76 -2.01 15.29 -3.98
C CYS A 76 -2.89 15.66 -5.17
N LYS A 77 -2.74 16.91 -5.62
CA LYS A 77 -3.41 17.47 -6.79
C LYS A 77 -2.42 18.28 -7.62
N LYS A 78 -2.54 18.19 -8.94
CA LYS A 78 -1.78 19.01 -9.87
C LYS A 78 -2.68 19.99 -10.59
N HIS A 79 -2.33 21.27 -10.54
CA HIS A 79 -3.09 22.30 -11.26
C HIS A 79 -3.03 22.04 -12.77
N GLY A 80 -4.17 22.15 -13.45
CA GLY A 80 -4.27 21.88 -14.89
C GLY A 80 -4.17 20.41 -15.30
N SER A 81 -4.25 19.47 -14.35
CA SER A 81 -4.26 18.02 -14.63
C SER A 81 -5.42 17.35 -13.88
N PRO A 82 -6.15 16.40 -14.51
CA PRO A 82 -7.16 15.60 -13.83
C PRO A 82 -6.54 14.54 -12.90
N ALA A 83 -5.21 14.40 -12.86
CA ALA A 83 -4.54 13.38 -12.08
C ALA A 83 -4.76 13.55 -10.57
N ILE A 84 -5.12 12.46 -9.90
CA ILE A 84 -5.31 12.37 -8.44
C ILE A 84 -4.43 11.28 -7.84
N ALA A 85 -4.07 11.41 -6.56
CA ALA A 85 -3.35 10.37 -5.84
C ALA A 85 -4.20 9.09 -5.74
N THR A 86 -3.61 7.93 -6.05
CA THR A 86 -4.30 6.64 -5.99
C THR A 86 -4.22 5.99 -4.60
N ASP A 87 -3.10 6.18 -3.92
CA ASP A 87 -2.90 5.72 -2.55
C ASP A 87 -2.97 6.92 -1.59
N GLY A 88 -3.95 6.87 -0.69
CA GLY A 88 -4.29 7.97 0.21
C GLY A 88 -3.69 7.83 1.60
N SER A 89 -2.99 6.74 1.93
CA SER A 89 -2.46 6.52 3.28
C SER A 89 -1.21 5.65 3.29
N ILE A 90 -0.21 6.05 4.07
CA ILE A 90 1.08 5.37 4.18
C ILE A 90 1.29 4.94 5.63
N ASP A 91 1.42 3.63 5.84
CA ASP A 91 1.60 3.08 7.18
C ASP A 91 3.00 3.36 7.75
N PRO A 92 3.10 3.74 9.03
CA PRO A 92 4.39 3.86 9.72
C PRO A 92 4.99 2.50 10.02
N LYS A 93 6.33 2.45 10.13
CA LYS A 93 7.11 1.27 10.49
C LYS A 93 7.76 1.46 11.85
N LEU A 94 7.80 0.40 12.66
CA LEU A 94 8.56 0.42 13.91
C LEU A 94 10.05 0.58 13.61
N ASN A 95 10.70 1.52 14.29
CA ASN A 95 12.12 1.80 14.12
C ASN A 95 12.99 1.08 15.15
N GLY A 96 14.27 0.88 14.83
CA GLY A 96 15.19 0.11 15.66
C GLY A 96 15.47 0.73 17.04
N SER A 97 15.25 2.03 17.21
CA SER A 97 15.40 2.72 18.51
C SER A 97 14.43 2.21 19.58
N VAL A 98 13.27 1.68 19.18
CA VAL A 98 12.31 1.08 20.11
C VAL A 98 12.95 -0.05 20.92
N TRP A 99 13.75 -0.90 20.28
CA TRP A 99 14.42 -2.02 20.96
C TRP A 99 15.49 -1.54 21.94
N GLY A 100 16.23 -0.48 21.61
CA GLY A 100 17.20 0.14 22.51
C GLY A 100 16.52 0.71 23.77
N ASN A 101 15.44 1.46 23.60
CA ASN A 101 14.68 2.02 24.70
C ASN A 101 14.00 0.93 25.54
N VAL A 102 13.41 -0.10 24.93
CA VAL A 102 12.83 -1.25 25.65
C VAL A 102 13.86 -1.93 26.54
N ILE A 103 15.05 -2.23 26.02
CA ILE A 103 16.10 -2.94 26.78
C ILE A 103 16.65 -2.07 27.90
N LEU A 104 16.98 -0.81 27.61
CA LEU A 104 17.62 0.10 28.58
C LEU A 104 16.67 0.52 29.70
N THR A 105 15.36 0.60 29.43
CA THR A 105 14.36 1.08 30.40
C THR A 105 13.47 -0.03 30.97
N LEU A 106 13.79 -1.30 30.68
CA LEU A 106 12.97 -2.46 31.05
C LEU A 106 11.49 -2.33 30.60
N GLY A 107 11.30 -1.82 29.38
CA GLY A 107 9.98 -1.70 28.75
C GLY A 107 9.22 -0.40 29.06
N VAL A 108 9.65 0.42 30.02
CA VAL A 108 8.97 1.71 30.33
C VAL A 108 9.06 2.69 29.15
N GLY A 109 10.21 2.77 28.51
CA GLY A 109 10.49 3.63 27.36
C GLY A 109 9.62 3.31 26.14
N TYR A 110 9.20 2.06 25.98
CA TYR A 110 8.25 1.67 24.94
C TYR A 110 6.92 2.44 25.03
N PHE A 111 6.40 2.63 26.25
CA PHE A 111 5.14 3.36 26.44
C PHE A 111 5.30 4.84 26.09
N VAL A 112 6.44 5.44 26.43
CA VAL A 112 6.75 6.84 26.10
C VAL A 112 6.93 7.01 24.58
N ASP A 113 7.69 6.12 23.95
CA ASP A 113 7.91 6.13 22.49
C ASP A 113 6.60 5.90 21.74
N ARG A 114 5.75 5.00 22.25
CA ARG A 114 4.42 4.76 21.70
C ARG A 114 3.57 6.01 21.79
N ASN A 115 3.57 6.72 22.92
CA ASN A 115 2.75 7.91 23.14
C ASN A 115 3.22 9.11 22.32
N THR A 116 4.53 9.28 22.15
CA THR A 116 5.13 10.41 21.43
C THR A 116 5.26 10.19 19.92
N GLY A 117 5.19 8.95 19.45
CA GLY A 117 5.42 8.59 18.05
C GLY A 117 6.90 8.40 17.69
N ALA A 118 7.82 8.58 18.65
CA ALA A 118 9.27 8.48 18.42
C ALA A 118 9.74 7.09 17.93
N GLY A 119 8.97 6.04 18.25
CA GLY A 119 9.25 4.67 17.85
C GLY A 119 8.83 4.28 16.43
N PHE A 120 8.28 5.23 15.66
CA PHE A 120 7.69 4.98 14.35
C PHE A 120 8.32 5.87 13.29
N ASP A 121 8.67 5.29 12.14
CA ASP A 121 9.17 6.03 10.98
C ASP A 121 8.26 5.82 9.78
N TYR A 122 7.98 6.90 9.05
CA TYR A 122 7.42 6.79 7.71
C TYR A 122 8.54 6.45 6.70
N PRO A 123 8.22 5.98 5.48
CA PRO A 123 9.25 5.84 4.44
C PRO A 123 9.98 7.17 4.20
N SER A 124 11.30 7.13 4.06
CA SER A 124 12.11 8.34 3.80
C SER A 124 11.83 8.97 2.43
N VAL A 125 11.32 8.17 1.49
CA VAL A 125 10.87 8.59 0.17
C VAL A 125 9.41 8.16 -0.01
N LEU A 126 8.52 9.14 -0.10
CA LEU A 126 7.10 8.96 -0.38
C LEU A 126 6.91 9.09 -1.90
N THR A 127 6.72 7.96 -2.57
CA THR A 127 6.42 7.92 -4.01
C THR A 127 4.92 7.78 -4.19
N ILE A 128 4.28 8.85 -4.64
CA ILE A 128 2.83 8.92 -4.76
C ILE A 128 2.44 8.72 -6.22
N VAL A 129 1.71 7.65 -6.46
CA VAL A 129 1.20 7.35 -7.81
C VAL A 129 -0.02 8.25 -8.07
N MET A 130 0.05 8.98 -9.18
CA MET A 130 -1.03 9.83 -9.67
C MET A 130 -1.65 9.22 -10.92
N GLN A 131 -2.98 9.15 -10.94
CA GLN A 131 -3.72 8.57 -12.05
C GLN A 131 -4.88 9.48 -12.45
N ASP A 132 -5.20 9.49 -13.74
CA ASP A 132 -6.38 10.17 -14.26
C ASP A 132 -7.62 9.30 -14.02
N PRO A 133 -8.62 9.76 -13.25
CA PRO A 133 -9.81 8.97 -12.95
C PRO A 133 -10.56 8.53 -14.22
N ALA A 134 -10.49 9.31 -15.31
CA ALA A 134 -11.11 8.94 -16.59
C ALA A 134 -10.42 7.75 -17.28
N ARG A 135 -9.13 7.51 -16.98
CA ARG A 135 -8.39 6.34 -17.50
C ARG A 135 -8.59 5.08 -16.66
N ILE A 136 -8.93 5.25 -15.38
CA ILE A 136 -9.21 4.14 -14.46
C ILE A 136 -10.66 3.67 -14.63
N ALA A 137 -11.57 4.57 -14.99
CA ALA A 137 -12.96 4.22 -15.23
C ALA A 137 -13.05 3.15 -16.35
N PRO A 138 -13.85 2.09 -16.16
CA PRO A 138 -14.19 1.19 -17.24
C PRO A 138 -14.72 2.01 -18.43
N PRO A 139 -14.40 1.63 -19.68
CA PRO A 139 -15.01 2.26 -20.84
C PRO A 139 -16.53 2.31 -20.61
N PRO A 140 -17.21 3.45 -20.85
CA PRO A 140 -18.65 3.48 -20.79
C PRO A 140 -19.14 2.31 -21.63
N ALA A 141 -19.88 1.37 -21.02
CA ALA A 141 -20.44 0.24 -21.73
C ALA A 141 -21.05 0.81 -23.01
N ALA A 142 -20.48 0.42 -24.16
CA ALA A 142 -20.91 0.91 -25.46
C ALA A 142 -22.43 0.88 -25.44
N VAL A 143 -23.03 2.06 -25.59
CA VAL A 143 -24.47 2.28 -25.61
C VAL A 143 -25.06 1.09 -26.32
N ALA A 144 -25.82 0.26 -25.60
CA ALA A 144 -26.44 -0.92 -26.16
C ALA A 144 -27.16 -0.48 -27.42
N ALA A 145 -26.55 -0.73 -28.57
CA ALA A 145 -27.14 -0.41 -29.85
C ALA A 145 -28.41 -1.24 -29.86
N LYS A 146 -29.55 -0.54 -29.81
CA LYS A 146 -30.87 -1.14 -30.02
C LYS A 146 -30.72 -2.08 -31.22
N PRO A 147 -30.99 -3.40 -31.08
CA PRO A 147 -30.83 -4.33 -32.19
C PRO A 147 -31.62 -3.79 -33.38
N PRO A 148 -31.06 -3.76 -34.60
CA PRO A 148 -31.87 -3.46 -35.77
C PRO A 148 -33.00 -4.48 -35.81
N ALA A 149 -34.24 -3.98 -35.89
CA ALA A 149 -35.39 -4.83 -36.13
C ALA A 149 -35.15 -5.58 -37.44
N MET A 150 -35.03 -6.90 -37.36
CA MET A 150 -34.92 -7.77 -38.53
C MET A 150 -36.25 -7.73 -39.31
N PRO A 151 -36.23 -7.56 -40.64
CA PRO A 151 -37.36 -7.92 -41.48
C PRO A 151 -37.26 -9.40 -41.88
N GLY A 152 -38.34 -10.14 -41.66
CA GLY A 152 -38.70 -11.29 -42.50
C GLY A 152 -38.30 -12.67 -41.98
N GLU A 153 -39.25 -13.32 -41.30
CA GLU A 153 -39.28 -14.75 -41.08
C GLU A 153 -39.50 -15.48 -42.42
N ALA A 154 -38.53 -16.29 -42.85
CA ALA A 154 -38.68 -17.23 -43.95
C ALA A 154 -38.87 -18.64 -43.38
N THR A 155 -40.02 -19.22 -43.66
CA THR A 155 -40.46 -20.56 -43.24
C THR A 155 -39.51 -21.65 -43.75
N PRO A 156 -39.06 -22.62 -42.93
CA PRO A 156 -38.31 -23.77 -43.42
C PRO A 156 -39.21 -24.78 -44.15
N GLN A 157 -38.80 -25.22 -45.34
CA GLN A 157 -39.44 -26.30 -46.09
C GLN A 157 -39.12 -27.68 -45.47
N PRO A 158 -39.99 -28.70 -45.63
CA PRO A 158 -39.80 -30.01 -45.01
C PRO A 158 -38.73 -30.84 -45.75
N VAL A 159 -37.74 -31.35 -45.01
CA VAL A 159 -36.74 -32.31 -45.50
C VAL A 159 -37.34 -33.72 -45.53
N VAL A 160 -37.36 -34.33 -46.72
CA VAL A 160 -37.85 -35.70 -46.98
C VAL A 160 -36.79 -36.72 -46.56
N GLN A 161 -37.15 -37.68 -45.70
CA GLN A 161 -36.28 -38.79 -45.27
C GLN A 161 -36.51 -40.05 -46.15
N PRO A 162 -35.47 -40.80 -46.58
CA PRO A 162 -35.64 -42.07 -47.27
C PRO A 162 -35.97 -43.25 -46.33
N THR A 163 -37.00 -44.02 -46.66
CA THR A 163 -37.43 -45.25 -45.96
C THR A 163 -36.52 -46.44 -46.29
N VAL A 164 -35.99 -47.13 -45.28
CA VAL A 164 -35.23 -48.38 -45.41
C VAL A 164 -36.17 -49.60 -45.29
N ALA A 165 -36.09 -50.53 -46.24
CA ALA A 165 -36.87 -51.77 -46.26
C ALA A 165 -36.26 -52.87 -45.37
N PRO A 166 -37.06 -53.69 -44.67
CA PRO A 166 -36.57 -54.80 -43.84
C PRO A 166 -36.27 -56.06 -44.68
N SER A 167 -35.22 -56.81 -44.28
CA SER A 167 -34.82 -58.10 -44.87
C SER A 167 -35.54 -59.30 -44.22
N PRO A 168 -35.67 -60.46 -44.91
CA PRO A 168 -36.55 -61.56 -44.49
C PRO A 168 -35.98 -62.47 -43.39
N ILE A 169 -36.90 -63.09 -42.63
CA ILE A 169 -36.68 -64.03 -41.53
C ILE A 169 -36.44 -65.45 -42.09
N PRO A 170 -35.48 -66.24 -41.58
CA PRO A 170 -35.35 -67.66 -41.92
C PRO A 170 -36.24 -68.57 -41.03
N ASP A 171 -36.73 -69.64 -41.66
CA ASP A 171 -37.71 -70.63 -41.16
C ASP A 171 -37.21 -71.58 -40.05
N PRO A 172 -38.12 -72.26 -39.31
CA PRO A 172 -37.81 -72.95 -38.06
C PRO A 172 -37.36 -74.40 -38.25
N VAL A 173 -36.64 -74.93 -37.26
CA VAL A 173 -36.38 -76.37 -37.09
C VAL A 173 -36.88 -76.83 -35.72
N VAL A 174 -37.74 -77.86 -35.74
CA VAL A 174 -38.39 -78.52 -34.61
C VAL A 174 -37.71 -79.87 -34.38
N TYR A 175 -37.38 -80.17 -33.12
CA TYR A 175 -37.59 -81.47 -32.48
C TYR A 175 -37.97 -81.24 -31.02
#